data_AF-A0AAD7B445-F1
#
_entry.id   AF-A0AAD7B445-F1
#
_cell.length_a   1.000
_cell.length_b   1.000
_cell.length_c   1.000
_cell.angle_alpha   90.00
_cell.angle_beta   90.00
_cell.angle_gamma   90.00
#
_symmetry.space_group_name_H-M   'P 1'
#
loop_
_entity.id
_entity.type
_entity.pdbx_description
1 polymer ?
#
loop_
_entity_poly.entity_id
_entity_poly.type
_entity_poly.pdbx_seq_one_letter_code
_entity_poly.pdbx_strand_id
1 'polypeptide(L)'
;MDSTTPSSPILPPDRTRALLSSNEPPELSEAQTLQSHISEIEIQLASLRKEAAESPPSPERRAQVKTKRAALVRSRKEHQTILSPLRRMPMEMLGEIFRWTLPCPTQVMFPQPCHPMAPTPKLVDLSPWVLTHVSALARNCHLDAFIVVPRGNSLRGWY
;
A
#
# COMPACT_ATOMS: atom_id res chain seq x y z
N MET A 1 -19.58 1.25 -36.04
CA MET A 1 -18.56 0.19 -35.87
C MET A 1 -17.90 0.44 -34.53
N ASP A 2 -18.50 -0.13 -33.48
CA ASP A 2 -18.00 0.01 -32.12
C ASP A 2 -16.88 -1.01 -31.91
N SER A 3 -15.64 -0.54 -31.98
CA SER A 3 -14.47 -1.32 -31.63
C SER A 3 -14.36 -1.38 -30.10
N THR A 4 -15.11 -2.30 -29.50
CA THR A 4 -14.95 -2.71 -28.10
C THR A 4 -13.53 -3.25 -27.93
N THR A 5 -12.66 -2.43 -27.36
CA THR A 5 -11.27 -2.76 -27.10
C THR A 5 -11.21 -3.92 -26.10
N PRO A 6 -10.41 -4.97 -26.34
CA PRO A 6 -10.24 -6.05 -25.37
C PRO A 6 -9.50 -5.46 -24.15
N SER A 7 -10.27 -5.09 -23.13
CA SER A 7 -9.76 -4.79 -21.80
C SER A 7 -9.01 -6.04 -21.35
N SER A 8 -7.70 -5.93 -21.20
CA SER A 8 -6.82 -7.02 -20.77
C SER A 8 -7.39 -7.64 -19.49
N PRO A 9 -7.21 -8.94 -19.24
CA PRO A 9 -7.75 -9.57 -18.06
C PRO A 9 -7.09 -8.97 -16.81
N ILE A 10 -7.78 -8.00 -16.21
CA ILE A 10 -7.50 -7.52 -14.86
C ILE A 10 -7.63 -8.74 -13.95
N LEU A 11 -6.73 -8.88 -12.96
CA LEU A 11 -6.86 -9.93 -11.96
C LEU A 11 -8.29 -9.95 -11.41
N PRO A 12 -8.87 -11.14 -11.15
CA PRO A 12 -10.20 -11.23 -10.57
C PRO A 12 -10.31 -10.32 -9.33
N PRO A 13 -11.39 -9.53 -9.18
CA PRO A 13 -11.53 -8.59 -8.07
C PRO A 13 -11.31 -9.24 -6.70
N ASP A 14 -11.73 -10.50 -6.54
CA ASP A 14 -11.54 -11.26 -5.30
C ASP A 14 -10.07 -11.58 -5.02
N ARG A 15 -9.28 -11.89 -6.06
CA ARG A 15 -7.83 -12.11 -5.91
C ARG A 15 -7.09 -10.81 -5.58
N THR A 16 -7.46 -9.72 -6.24
CA THR A 16 -6.93 -8.38 -5.91
C THR A 16 -7.24 -8.00 -4.46
N ARG A 17 -8.48 -8.24 -4.00
CA ARG A 17 -8.87 -8.01 -2.61
C ARG A 17 -8.09 -8.89 -1.64
N ALA A 18 -7.93 -10.18 -1.95
CA ALA A 18 -7.15 -11.11 -1.14
C ALA A 18 -5.70 -10.63 -0.98
N LEU A 19 -5.04 -10.27 -2.09
CA LEU A 19 -3.67 -9.74 -2.08
C LEU A 19 -3.58 -8.42 -1.32
N LEU A 20 -4.55 -7.50 -1.43
CA LEU A 20 -4.54 -6.25 -0.66
C LEU A 20 -4.70 -6.50 0.84
N SER A 21 -5.43 -7.56 1.23
CA SER A 21 -5.65 -7.93 2.63
C SER A 21 -4.54 -8.77 3.26
N SER A 22 -3.60 -9.29 2.46
CA SER A 22 -2.49 -10.13 2.92
C SER A 22 -1.11 -9.53 2.55
N ASN A 23 -0.04 -10.06 3.15
CA ASN A 23 1.34 -9.79 2.69
C ASN A 23 1.82 -10.87 1.70
N GLU A 24 0.93 -11.73 1.21
CA GLU A 24 1.28 -12.72 0.19
C GLU A 24 1.80 -11.99 -1.06
N PRO A 25 2.97 -12.38 -1.59
CA PRO A 25 3.45 -11.83 -2.85
C PRO A 25 2.60 -12.38 -3.99
N PRO A 26 2.29 -11.57 -5.02
CA PRO A 26 1.63 -12.07 -6.22
C PRO A 26 2.56 -13.06 -6.95
N GLU A 27 1.96 -14.02 -7.65
CA GLU A 27 2.67 -14.90 -8.56
C GLU A 27 3.33 -14.11 -9.69
N LEU A 28 4.29 -14.71 -10.40
CA LEU A 28 5.02 -14.02 -11.47
C LEU A 28 4.09 -13.56 -12.61
N SER A 29 3.16 -14.41 -13.02
CA SER A 29 2.13 -14.13 -14.03
C SER A 29 1.20 -13.01 -13.57
N GLU A 30 0.71 -13.08 -12.33
CA GLU A 30 -0.12 -12.05 -11.71
C GLU A 30 0.63 -10.70 -11.69
N ALA A 31 1.90 -10.72 -11.32
CA ALA A 31 2.73 -9.52 -11.27
C ALA A 31 2.91 -8.87 -12.65
N GLN A 32 3.11 -9.66 -13.71
CA GLN A 32 3.19 -9.17 -15.08
C GLN A 32 1.87 -8.54 -15.54
N THR A 33 0.74 -9.16 -15.21
CA THR A 33 -0.60 -8.62 -15.48
C THR A 33 -0.81 -7.28 -14.76
N LEU A 34 -0.47 -7.21 -13.47
CA LEU A 34 -0.56 -5.99 -12.67
C LEU A 34 0.32 -4.86 -13.23
N GLN A 35 1.54 -5.16 -13.67
CA GLN A 35 2.45 -4.18 -14.30
C GLN A 35 1.91 -3.64 -15.63
N SER A 36 1.34 -4.53 -16.44
CA SER A 36 0.72 -4.17 -17.71
C SER A 36 -0.47 -3.26 -17.47
N HIS A 37 -1.30 -3.58 -16.48
CA HIS A 37 -2.45 -2.75 -16.11
C HIS A 37 -2.05 -1.39 -15.53
N ILE A 38 -0.98 -1.31 -14.72
CA ILE A 38 -0.44 -0.02 -14.26
C ILE A 38 -0.02 0.85 -15.44
N SER A 39 0.66 0.27 -16.44
CA SER A 39 1.05 0.99 -17.66
C SER A 39 -0.17 1.53 -18.42
N GLU A 40 -1.24 0.72 -18.52
CA GLU A 40 -2.50 1.15 -19.13
C GLU A 40 -3.15 2.32 -18.36
N ILE A 41 -3.19 2.24 -17.02
CA ILE A 41 -3.69 3.34 -16.18
C ILE A 41 -2.88 4.62 -16.40
N GLU A 42 -1.56 4.52 -16.56
CA GLU A 42 -0.71 5.69 -16.83
C GLU A 42 -1.03 6.34 -18.18
N ILE A 43 -1.29 5.54 -19.22
CA ILE A 43 -1.75 6.02 -20.53
C ILE A 43 -3.10 6.72 -20.39
N GLN A 44 -4.06 6.12 -19.67
CA GLN A 44 -5.38 6.72 -19.43
C GLN A 44 -5.30 8.02 -18.64
N LEU A 45 -4.42 8.10 -17.63
CA LEU A 45 -4.17 9.33 -16.88
C LEU A 45 -3.55 10.43 -17.76
N ALA A 46 -2.65 10.08 -18.67
CA ALA A 46 -2.09 11.04 -19.63
C ALA A 46 -3.17 11.56 -20.60
N SER A 47 -4.03 10.66 -21.11
CA SER A 47 -5.17 11.02 -21.95
C SER A 47 -6.14 11.96 -21.24
N LEU A 48 -6.52 11.65 -19.99
CA LEU A 48 -7.39 12.50 -19.16
C LEU A 48 -6.78 13.89 -18.90
N ARG A 49 -5.45 13.98 -18.75
CA ARG A 49 -4.77 15.28 -18.61
C ARG A 49 -4.87 16.11 -19.88
N LYS A 50 -4.70 15.48 -21.04
CA LYS A 50 -4.86 16.13 -22.35
C LYS A 50 -6.30 16.60 -22.57
N GLU A 51 -7.27 15.72 -22.31
CA GLU A 51 -8.71 16.02 -22.39
C GLU A 51 -9.11 17.19 -21.47
N ALA A 52 -8.55 17.24 -20.26
CA ALA A 52 -8.79 18.33 -19.31
C ALA A 52 -8.21 19.68 -19.76
N ALA A 53 -7.13 19.67 -20.54
CA ALA A 53 -6.49 20.87 -21.07
C ALA A 53 -7.21 21.39 -22.33
N GLU A 54 -7.75 20.50 -23.16
CA GLU A 54 -8.43 20.84 -24.42
C GLU A 54 -9.93 21.16 -24.23
N SER A 55 -10.56 20.62 -23.18
CA SER A 55 -12.00 20.82 -22.95
C SER A 55 -12.32 22.24 -22.45
N PRO A 56 -13.44 22.85 -22.90
CA PRO A 56 -13.90 24.13 -22.37
C PRO A 56 -14.20 24.02 -20.86
N PRO A 57 -14.05 25.12 -20.10
CA PRO A 57 -14.18 25.12 -18.65
C PRO A 57 -15.64 24.98 -18.20
N SER A 58 -16.21 23.78 -18.34
CA SER A 58 -17.51 23.41 -17.76
C SER A 58 -17.31 22.83 -16.35
N PRO A 59 -18.08 23.26 -15.34
CA PRO A 59 -17.99 22.74 -13.98
C PRO A 59 -18.33 21.25 -13.90
N GLU A 60 -19.33 20.79 -14.65
CA GLU A 60 -19.72 19.38 -14.72
C GLU A 60 -18.60 18.52 -15.30
N ARG A 61 -17.97 19.00 -16.38
CA ARG A 61 -16.86 18.31 -17.03
C ARG A 61 -15.65 18.20 -16.11
N ARG A 62 -15.31 19.28 -15.40
CA ARG A 62 -14.22 19.29 -14.41
C ARG A 62 -14.49 18.29 -13.28
N ALA A 63 -15.73 18.21 -12.79
CA ALA A 63 -16.12 17.24 -11.78
C ALA A 63 -15.94 15.79 -12.29
N GLN A 64 -16.40 15.50 -13.50
CA GLN A 64 -16.24 14.17 -14.12
C GLN A 64 -14.77 13.77 -14.28
N VAL A 65 -13.94 14.65 -14.83
CA VAL A 65 -12.50 14.41 -15.00
C VAL A 65 -11.82 14.18 -13.64
N LYS A 66 -12.16 14.98 -12.63
CA LYS A 66 -11.64 14.83 -11.27
C LYS A 66 -11.99 13.47 -10.68
N THR A 67 -13.25 13.05 -10.80
CA THR A 67 -13.72 11.74 -10.30
C THR A 67 -13.01 10.58 -11.02
N LYS A 68 -12.92 10.62 -12.36
CA LYS A 68 -12.19 9.60 -13.15
C LYS A 68 -10.71 9.53 -12.77
N ARG A 69 -10.05 10.69 -12.66
CA ARG A 69 -8.65 10.77 -12.23
C ARG A 69 -8.45 10.19 -10.84
N ALA A 70 -9.34 10.50 -9.89
CA ALA A 70 -9.24 9.97 -8.53
C ALA A 70 -9.38 8.44 -8.50
N ALA A 71 -10.30 7.88 -9.29
CA ALA A 71 -10.47 6.44 -9.44
C ALA A 71 -9.23 5.76 -10.02
N LEU A 72 -8.66 6.30 -11.10
CA LEU A 72 -7.44 5.76 -11.72
C LEU A 72 -6.22 5.85 -10.80
N VAL A 73 -6.05 6.97 -10.09
CA VAL A 73 -4.95 7.13 -9.12
C VAL A 73 -5.09 6.13 -7.98
N ARG A 74 -6.31 5.92 -7.47
CA ARG A 74 -6.59 4.90 -6.45
C ARG A 74 -6.23 3.50 -6.96
N SER A 75 -6.74 3.13 -8.14
CA SER A 75 -6.44 1.83 -8.75
C SER A 75 -4.93 1.62 -8.93
N ARG A 76 -4.21 2.61 -9.49
CA ARG A 76 -2.74 2.56 -9.64
C ARG A 76 -2.05 2.31 -8.29
N LYS A 77 -2.44 3.04 -7.24
CA LYS A 77 -1.85 2.92 -5.91
C LYS A 77 -2.09 1.52 -5.33
N GLU A 78 -3.29 0.97 -5.47
CA GLU A 78 -3.63 -0.39 -5.01
C GLU A 78 -2.76 -1.44 -5.70
N HIS A 79 -2.65 -1.39 -7.03
CA HIS A 79 -1.84 -2.34 -7.80
C HIS A 79 -0.34 -2.20 -7.50
N GLN A 80 0.17 -0.97 -7.35
CA GLN A 80 1.55 -0.73 -6.92
C GLN A 80 1.83 -1.28 -5.51
N THR A 81 0.83 -1.22 -4.63
CA THR A 81 0.94 -1.79 -3.28
C THR A 81 1.06 -3.32 -3.31
N ILE A 82 0.34 -3.97 -4.22
CA ILE A 82 0.45 -5.43 -4.44
C ILE A 82 1.83 -5.80 -4.99
N LEU A 83 2.41 -4.95 -5.85
CA LEU A 83 3.74 -5.17 -6.42
C LEU A 83 4.90 -4.69 -5.51
N SER A 84 4.62 -4.26 -4.29
CA SER A 84 5.66 -3.76 -3.39
C SER A 84 6.74 -4.83 -3.14
N PRO A 85 8.03 -4.49 -3.29
CA PRO A 85 9.12 -5.42 -2.98
C PRO A 85 9.09 -5.93 -1.53
N LEU A 86 8.48 -5.17 -0.61
CA LEU A 86 8.33 -5.54 0.80
C LEU A 86 7.59 -6.86 0.99
N ARG A 87 6.66 -7.22 0.08
CA ARG A 87 5.89 -8.49 0.13
C ARG A 87 6.74 -9.72 -0.18
N ARG A 88 7.93 -9.54 -0.76
CA ARG A 88 8.87 -10.62 -1.07
C ARG A 88 10.03 -10.71 -0.08
N MET A 89 10.09 -9.81 0.90
CA MET A 89 11.18 -9.84 1.88
C MET A 89 10.95 -10.93 2.92
N PRO A 90 12.03 -11.61 3.37
CA PRO A 90 11.96 -12.49 4.53
C PRO A 90 11.41 -11.76 5.77
N MET A 91 10.71 -12.50 6.62
CA MET A 91 10.06 -11.93 7.81
C MET A 91 11.08 -11.32 8.77
N GLU A 92 12.26 -11.93 8.88
CA GLU A 92 13.38 -11.49 9.70
C GLU A 92 13.84 -10.10 9.29
N MET A 93 14.00 -9.88 7.97
CA MET A 93 14.39 -8.58 7.41
C MET A 93 13.30 -7.53 7.63
N LEU A 94 12.03 -7.91 7.45
CA LEU A 94 10.90 -7.03 7.71
C LEU A 94 10.88 -6.55 9.16
N GLY A 95 10.99 -7.46 10.13
CA GLY A 95 10.94 -7.04 11.52
C GLY A 95 12.24 -6.35 11.99
N GLU A 96 13.39 -6.57 11.34
CA GLU A 96 14.57 -5.70 11.53
C GLU A 96 14.25 -4.26 11.09
N ILE A 97 13.68 -4.08 9.89
CA ILE A 97 13.26 -2.75 9.40
C ILE A 97 12.26 -2.12 10.38
N PHE A 98 11.26 -2.86 10.85
CA PHE A 98 10.29 -2.34 11.80
C PHE A 98 10.90 -1.98 13.16
N ARG A 99 11.88 -2.75 13.65
CA ARG A 99 12.60 -2.44 14.91
C ARG A 99 13.30 -1.09 14.85
N TRP A 100 13.87 -0.72 13.71
CA TRP A 100 14.61 0.55 13.55
C TRP A 100 13.73 1.73 13.15
N THR A 101 12.55 1.49 12.58
CA THR A 101 11.68 2.55 12.03
C THR A 101 10.52 2.95 12.94
N LEU A 102 10.12 2.12 13.89
CA LEU A 102 9.04 2.44 14.82
C LEU A 102 9.58 3.24 16.02
N PRO A 103 9.01 4.42 16.34
CA PRO A 103 9.54 5.34 17.36
C PRO A 103 9.40 4.84 18.81
N CYS A 104 8.67 3.74 19.03
CA CYS A 104 8.61 3.05 20.31
C CYS A 104 9.08 1.61 20.13
N PRO A 105 9.88 1.06 21.07
CA PRO A 105 10.22 -0.35 21.10
C PRO A 105 8.99 -1.15 21.53
N THR A 106 8.00 -1.24 20.65
CA THR A 106 7.03 -2.33 20.69
C THR A 106 7.88 -3.57 20.44
N GLN A 107 8.07 -4.41 21.47
CA GLN A 107 8.80 -5.66 21.32
C GLN A 107 8.11 -6.49 20.24
N VAL A 108 8.64 -6.46 19.02
CA VAL A 108 8.23 -7.35 17.94
C VAL A 108 8.81 -8.71 18.30
N MET A 109 8.05 -9.51 19.05
CA MET A 109 8.40 -10.90 19.31
C MET A 109 8.20 -11.68 18.02
N PHE A 110 9.29 -12.11 17.41
CA PHE A 110 9.22 -13.15 16.39
C PHE A 110 8.96 -14.49 17.08
N PRO A 111 8.07 -15.34 16.55
CA PRO A 111 7.98 -16.71 17.02
C PRO A 111 9.33 -17.37 16.75
N GLN A 112 10.12 -17.62 17.81
CA GLN A 112 11.30 -18.47 17.68
C GLN A 112 10.85 -19.89 17.31
N PRO A 113 11.65 -20.64 16.52
CA PRO A 113 11.46 -22.07 16.38
C PRO A 113 11.57 -22.69 17.78
N CYS A 114 10.43 -23.09 18.34
CA CYS A 114 10.37 -23.66 19.68
C CYS A 114 11.25 -24.91 19.73
N HIS A 115 12.34 -24.87 20.50
CA HIS A 115 12.91 -26.08 21.05
C HIS A 115 11.83 -26.75 21.92
N PRO A 116 11.53 -28.04 21.72
CA PRO A 116 10.62 -28.74 22.60
C PRO A 116 11.33 -28.89 23.96
N MET A 117 10.66 -28.53 25.07
CA MET A 117 10.99 -28.81 26.48
C MET A 117 11.18 -27.61 27.44
N ALA A 118 10.43 -26.51 27.30
CA ALA A 118 10.30 -25.57 28.41
C ALA A 118 8.83 -25.13 28.62
N PRO A 119 8.35 -25.02 29.88
CA PRO A 119 7.02 -24.51 30.19
C PRO A 119 6.99 -23.00 29.87
N THR A 120 6.17 -22.63 28.90
CA THR A 120 6.10 -21.29 28.34
C THR A 120 5.45 -20.29 29.32
N PRO A 121 6.06 -19.12 29.58
CA PRO A 121 5.29 -17.98 30.07
C PRO A 121 4.21 -17.68 29.02
N LYS A 122 3.00 -17.34 29.47
CA LYS A 122 1.84 -17.05 28.61
C LYS A 122 2.22 -16.01 27.56
N LEU A 123 2.63 -16.49 26.39
CA LEU A 123 2.82 -15.71 25.19
C LEU A 123 1.48 -15.03 24.96
N VAL A 124 1.43 -13.71 25.05
CA VAL A 124 0.39 -12.98 24.33
C VAL A 124 0.70 -13.32 22.89
N ASP A 125 -0.14 -14.15 22.31
CA ASP A 125 -0.05 -14.68 20.96
C ASP A 125 -0.19 -13.50 19.99
N LEU A 126 0.90 -12.73 19.84
CA LEU A 126 1.02 -11.70 18.82
C LEU A 126 1.23 -12.44 17.52
N SER A 127 0.09 -12.90 17.03
CA SER A 127 -0.08 -13.59 15.77
C SER A 127 0.75 -12.89 14.69
N PRO A 128 1.36 -13.61 13.74
CA PRO A 128 2.12 -13.03 12.61
C PRO A 128 1.36 -11.91 11.86
N TRP A 129 0.04 -11.90 12.04
CA TRP A 129 -0.89 -10.88 11.58
C TRP A 129 -0.71 -9.48 12.18
N VAL A 130 0.03 -9.30 13.28
CA VAL A 130 0.32 -7.96 13.82
C VAL A 130 1.24 -7.20 12.86
N LEU A 131 2.17 -7.87 12.16
CA LEU A 131 2.98 -7.23 11.13
C LEU A 131 2.21 -6.97 9.82
N THR A 132 1.22 -7.80 9.47
CA THR A 132 0.32 -7.52 8.33
C THR A 132 -0.67 -6.40 8.64
N HIS A 133 -1.15 -6.31 9.89
CA HIS A 133 -1.99 -5.22 10.35
C HIS A 133 -1.20 -3.93 10.55
N VAL A 134 0.05 -3.97 11.02
CA VAL A 134 0.91 -2.78 11.10
C VAL A 134 1.29 -2.31 9.70
N SER A 135 1.52 -3.20 8.73
CA SER A 135 1.69 -2.78 7.34
C SER A 135 0.39 -2.27 6.73
N ALA A 136 -0.78 -2.83 7.05
CA ALA A 136 -2.08 -2.31 6.60
C ALA A 136 -2.46 -0.96 7.26
N LEU A 137 -2.26 -0.82 8.57
CA LEU A 137 -2.43 0.41 9.34
C LEU A 137 -1.42 1.46 8.90
N ALA A 138 -0.14 1.13 8.70
CA ALA A 138 0.85 2.05 8.14
C ALA A 138 0.59 2.40 6.67
N ARG A 139 -0.10 1.54 5.91
CA ARG A 139 -0.56 1.82 4.53
C ARG A 139 -1.80 2.72 4.49
N ASN A 140 -2.70 2.60 5.48
CA ASN A 140 -3.97 3.33 5.57
C ASN A 140 -3.86 4.64 6.36
N CYS A 141 -2.98 4.69 7.36
CA CYS A 141 -2.50 5.93 7.93
C CYS A 141 -1.58 6.55 6.89
N HIS A 142 -1.98 7.68 6.31
CA HIS A 142 -1.04 8.61 5.71
C HIS A 142 0.07 8.84 6.76
N LEU A 143 1.21 8.15 6.64
CA LEU A 143 2.47 8.64 7.18
C LEU A 143 2.87 9.83 6.29
N ASP A 144 2.05 10.88 6.36
CA ASP A 144 2.52 12.23 6.12
C ASP A 144 3.60 12.45 7.17
N ALA A 145 4.84 12.39 6.70
CA ALA A 145 6.02 13.00 7.28
C ALA A 145 5.85 13.51 8.72
N PHE A 146 5.97 12.62 9.70
CA PHE A 146 6.52 13.04 10.98
C PHE A 146 8.05 13.11 10.83
N ILE A 147 8.51 14.13 10.10
CA ILE A 147 9.79 14.73 10.43
C ILE A 147 9.55 15.48 11.74
N VAL A 148 9.64 14.77 12.86
CA VAL A 148 9.91 15.44 14.13
C VAL A 148 11.34 15.92 14.03
N VAL A 149 11.51 17.17 13.55
CA VAL A 149 12.75 17.90 13.75
C VAL A 149 12.89 18.03 15.27
N PRO A 150 13.94 17.50 15.91
CA PRO A 150 14.17 17.74 17.32
C PRO A 150 14.60 19.21 17.46
N ARG A 151 13.64 20.11 17.63
CA ARG A 151 13.95 21.42 18.21
C ARG A 151 13.98 21.25 19.71
N GLY A 152 15.19 21.38 20.23
CA GLY A 152 15.53 21.15 21.62
C GLY A 152 14.67 21.94 22.60
N ASN A 153 14.71 21.41 23.82
CA ASN A 153 14.31 22.03 25.07
C ASN A 153 14.26 23.56 25.02
N SER A 154 13.08 24.13 24.87
CA SER A 154 12.74 25.36 25.58
C SER A 154 11.24 25.45 25.74
N LEU A 155 10.78 25.18 26.96
CA LEU A 155 9.53 25.70 27.49
C LEU A 155 9.51 27.22 27.30
N ARG A 156 8.46 27.75 26.69
CA ARG A 156 7.85 29.03 27.05
C ARG A 156 6.50 29.14 26.35
N GLY A 157 5.44 29.26 27.16
CA GLY A 157 4.13 29.66 26.69
C GLY A 157 4.09 31.16 26.36
N TRP A 158 2.93 31.57 25.84
CA TRP A 158 2.07 32.67 26.30
C TRP A 158 1.33 33.27 25.09
N TYR A 159 -0.01 33.30 25.23
CA TYR A 159 -1.10 33.92 24.45
C TYR A 159 -1.30 33.56 22.98
#